data_AF-A0A7J9VWK3-F1
#
_entry.id   AF-A0A7J9VWK3-F1
#
_cell.length_a   1.000
_cell.length_b   1.000
_cell.length_c   1.000
_cell.angle_alpha   90.00
_cell.angle_beta   90.00
_cell.angle_gamma   90.00
#
_symmetry.space_group_name_H-M   'P 1'
#
loop_
_entity.id
_entity.type
_entity.pdbx_description
1 polymer ?
#
loop_
_entity_poly.entity_id
_entity_poly.type
_entity_poly.pdbx_seq_one_letter_code
_entity_poly.pdbx_strand_id
1 'polypeptide(L)'
;MERTAQWPDSHADTGAPRAFGATRVTRPEWTGRQAAHEARVDRLVAAHLERRRRGEHHPVEDFLFTYYSFRPGALRRWHPGPDLVLEDVDEGSPPATRRGYVRDGGEVRLDPAYVEGRRERIEWIRDLLTATANRPASYGCLGLHEWAMVYRQPPEEVRHAAWPLRLGPEGTDAVVESHRIRCSHFDAFRFFTDAARPRNLLRPTREDQPRTEQPGCLHAGMDIHTS
;
A
#
# COMPACT_ATOMS: atom_id res chain seq x y z
N MET A 1 34.71 5.41 11.34
CA MET A 1 34.37 5.89 9.98
C MET A 1 32.96 5.39 9.68
N GLU A 2 32.00 5.97 10.39
CA GLU A 2 30.58 5.57 10.37
C GLU A 2 29.84 6.53 9.44
N ARG A 3 29.22 6.01 8.38
CA ARG A 3 28.32 6.77 7.53
C ARG A 3 26.92 6.57 8.06
N THR A 4 26.45 7.51 8.86
CA THR A 4 25.02 7.71 9.13
C THR A 4 24.32 8.04 7.81
N ALA A 5 23.43 7.16 7.38
CA ALA A 5 22.53 7.44 6.26
C ALA A 5 21.55 8.52 6.71
N GLN A 6 21.82 9.75 6.29
CA GLN A 6 20.98 10.90 6.57
C GLN A 6 19.84 10.91 5.56
N TRP A 7 18.65 10.52 6.02
CA TRP A 7 17.42 10.68 5.25
C TRP A 7 17.09 12.18 5.20
N PRO A 8 16.78 12.76 4.04
CA PRO A 8 16.43 14.17 3.97
C PRO A 8 15.10 14.42 4.71
N ASP A 9 15.12 15.34 5.67
CA ASP A 9 13.93 15.93 6.28
C ASP A 9 13.12 16.65 5.18
N SER A 10 12.14 15.98 4.59
CA SER A 10 11.17 16.62 3.69
C SER A 10 9.82 16.80 4.39
N HIS A 11 9.82 17.58 5.46
CA HIS A 11 8.60 18.11 6.06
C HIS A 11 8.64 19.63 6.12
N ALA A 12 8.23 20.27 5.03
CA ALA A 12 7.43 21.49 5.01
C ALA A 12 7.17 21.90 3.55
N ASP A 13 6.31 21.15 2.83
CA ASP A 13 5.62 21.76 1.70
C ASP A 13 4.38 22.47 2.26
N THR A 14 4.54 23.74 2.61
CA THR A 14 3.43 24.66 2.90
C THR A 14 2.78 25.18 1.62
N GLY A 15 2.92 24.46 0.50
CA GLY A 15 2.41 24.82 -0.80
C GLY A 15 0.90 25.03 -0.76
N ALA A 16 0.48 26.21 -1.21
CA ALA A 16 -0.90 26.50 -1.55
C ALA A 16 -1.51 25.33 -2.36
N PRO A 17 -2.80 25.01 -2.21
CA PRO A 17 -3.41 23.89 -2.91
C PRO A 17 -3.10 23.99 -4.40
N ARG A 18 -2.34 23.02 -4.93
CA ARG A 18 -2.11 22.93 -6.37
C ARG A 18 -3.46 22.76 -7.04
N ALA A 19 -3.78 23.67 -7.96
CA ALA A 19 -5.02 23.59 -8.69
C ALA A 19 -5.03 22.31 -9.56
N PHE A 20 -6.12 21.55 -9.48
CA PHE A 20 -6.34 20.41 -10.38
C PHE A 20 -6.22 20.87 -11.84
N GLY A 21 -5.47 20.12 -12.66
CA GLY A 21 -5.25 20.43 -14.07
C GLY A 21 -4.46 21.73 -14.33
N ALA A 22 -3.62 22.17 -13.40
CA ALA A 22 -2.83 23.40 -13.57
C ALA A 22 -1.77 23.32 -14.69
N THR A 23 -1.32 22.13 -15.06
CA THR A 23 -0.20 21.95 -16.00
C THR A 23 -0.63 21.22 -17.26
N ARG A 24 -0.55 21.90 -18.40
CA ARG A 24 -0.70 21.27 -19.71
C ARG A 24 0.58 20.54 -20.09
N VAL A 25 0.43 19.34 -20.65
CA VAL A 25 1.54 18.55 -21.17
C VAL A 25 1.22 18.13 -22.61
N THR A 26 2.15 18.40 -23.49
CA THR A 26 2.03 18.11 -24.93
C THR A 26 2.02 16.61 -25.19
N ARG A 27 1.52 16.20 -26.38
CA ARG A 27 1.53 14.79 -26.79
C ARG A 27 2.90 14.12 -26.66
N PRO A 28 4.01 14.69 -27.16
CA PRO A 28 5.33 14.07 -27.01
C PRO A 28 5.74 13.86 -25.54
N GLU A 29 5.41 14.82 -24.66
CA GLU A 29 5.77 14.73 -23.24
C GLU A 29 4.98 13.64 -22.52
N TRP A 30 3.65 13.61 -22.65
CA TRP A 30 2.86 12.65 -21.90
C TRP A 30 3.02 11.22 -22.43
N THR A 31 3.16 11.05 -23.75
CA THR A 31 3.47 9.73 -24.34
C THR A 31 4.84 9.24 -23.89
N GLY A 32 5.83 10.14 -23.79
CA GLY A 32 7.15 9.84 -23.22
C GLY A 32 7.09 9.40 -21.75
N ARG A 33 6.33 10.10 -20.91
CA ARG A 33 6.10 9.73 -19.50
C ARG A 33 5.39 8.38 -19.37
N GLN A 34 4.37 8.14 -20.20
CA GLN A 34 3.67 6.86 -20.26
C GLN A 34 4.63 5.72 -20.62
N ALA A 35 5.39 5.85 -21.71
CA ALA A 35 6.34 4.83 -22.15
C ALA A 35 7.43 4.56 -21.09
N ALA A 36 7.92 5.61 -20.42
CA ALA A 36 8.91 5.48 -19.35
C ALA A 36 8.34 4.75 -18.11
N HIS A 37 7.08 5.00 -17.76
CA HIS A 37 6.37 4.27 -16.70
C HIS A 37 6.20 2.80 -17.06
N GLU A 38 5.69 2.54 -18.26
CA GLU A 38 5.49 1.18 -18.78
C GLU A 38 6.79 0.37 -18.76
N ALA A 39 7.88 0.94 -19.28
CA ALA A 39 9.19 0.28 -19.29
C ALA A 39 9.73 0.03 -17.87
N ARG A 40 9.45 0.92 -16.91
CA ARG A 40 9.86 0.73 -15.51
C ARG A 40 9.12 -0.44 -14.87
N VAL A 41 7.80 -0.50 -15.09
CA VAL A 41 6.98 -1.61 -14.58
C VAL A 41 7.35 -2.91 -15.27
N ASP A 42 7.57 -2.91 -16.58
CA ASP A 42 7.96 -4.10 -17.34
C ASP A 42 9.23 -4.73 -16.75
N ARG A 43 10.23 -3.92 -16.37
CA ARG A 43 11.43 -4.43 -15.67
C ARG A 43 11.12 -5.02 -14.29
N LEU A 44 10.23 -4.40 -13.52
CA LEU A 44 9.87 -4.86 -12.17
C LEU A 44 9.10 -6.18 -12.19
N VAL A 45 8.24 -6.40 -13.20
CA VAL A 45 7.37 -7.58 -13.28
C VAL A 45 7.91 -8.70 -14.16
N ALA A 46 9.01 -8.47 -14.91
CA ALA A 46 9.56 -9.41 -15.88
C ALA A 46 9.82 -10.81 -15.28
N ALA A 47 10.53 -10.87 -14.15
CA ALA A 47 10.87 -12.14 -13.50
C ALA A 47 9.62 -12.92 -13.07
N HIS A 48 8.63 -12.22 -12.49
CA HIS A 48 7.36 -12.83 -12.09
C HIS A 48 6.58 -13.37 -13.31
N LEU A 49 6.50 -12.61 -14.40
CA LEU A 49 5.81 -13.05 -15.61
C LEU A 49 6.48 -14.25 -16.26
N GLU A 50 7.82 -14.31 -16.25
CA GLU A 50 8.57 -15.44 -16.81
C GLU A 50 8.38 -16.71 -15.98
N ARG A 51 8.44 -16.63 -14.65
CA ARG A 51 8.11 -17.77 -13.78
C ARG A 51 6.70 -18.27 -14.01
N ARG A 52 5.73 -17.35 -14.12
CA ARG A 52 4.33 -17.70 -14.37
C ARG A 52 4.14 -18.43 -15.70
N ARG A 53 4.86 -18.04 -16.76
CA ARG A 53 4.82 -18.75 -18.06
C ARG A 53 5.35 -20.17 -17.97
N ARG A 54 6.34 -20.40 -17.10
CA ARG A 54 6.96 -21.71 -16.85
C ARG A 54 6.22 -22.54 -15.78
N GLY A 55 5.18 -21.99 -15.16
CA GLY A 55 4.44 -22.65 -14.08
C GLY A 55 5.23 -22.74 -12.76
N GLU A 56 6.24 -21.90 -12.57
CA GLU A 56 7.08 -21.90 -11.38
C GLU A 56 6.55 -20.96 -10.30
N HIS A 57 6.64 -21.40 -9.05
CA HIS A 57 6.25 -20.62 -7.88
C HIS A 57 7.47 -20.02 -7.18
N HIS A 58 7.35 -18.78 -6.73
CA HIS A 58 8.33 -18.12 -5.88
C HIS A 58 7.66 -17.64 -4.58
N PRO A 59 8.04 -18.18 -3.40
CA PRO A 59 7.30 -17.97 -2.15
C PRO A 59 7.19 -16.51 -1.71
N VAL A 60 8.21 -15.69 -2.00
CA VAL A 60 8.22 -14.27 -1.61
C VAL A 60 7.64 -13.38 -2.70
N GLU A 61 8.20 -13.40 -3.91
CA GLU A 61 7.73 -12.52 -4.99
C GLU A 61 6.26 -12.75 -5.38
N ASP A 62 5.76 -13.98 -5.40
CA ASP A 62 4.36 -14.23 -5.78
C ASP A 62 3.39 -13.76 -4.68
N PHE A 63 3.86 -13.62 -3.44
CA PHE A 63 3.09 -13.02 -2.35
C PHE A 63 2.69 -11.58 -2.66
N LEU A 64 3.55 -10.79 -3.33
CA LEU A 64 3.21 -9.41 -3.71
C LEU A 64 1.97 -9.33 -4.61
N PHE A 65 1.79 -10.33 -5.49
CA PHE A 65 0.70 -10.38 -6.46
C PHE A 65 -0.57 -11.03 -5.87
N THR A 66 -0.43 -11.92 -4.89
CA THR A 66 -1.56 -12.58 -4.22
C THR A 66 -2.08 -11.76 -3.05
N TYR A 67 -1.21 -11.19 -2.22
CA TYR A 67 -1.57 -10.39 -1.05
C TYR A 67 -2.16 -9.04 -1.44
N TYR A 68 -1.43 -8.24 -2.22
CA TYR A 68 -1.91 -6.92 -2.65
C TYR A 68 -2.86 -6.98 -3.86
N SER A 69 -3.05 -8.16 -4.47
CA SER A 69 -3.83 -8.35 -5.69
C SER A 69 -3.39 -7.43 -6.85
N PHE A 70 -2.14 -6.98 -6.84
CA PHE A 70 -1.61 -6.09 -7.86
C PHE A 70 -1.43 -6.81 -9.18
N ARG A 71 -2.39 -6.66 -10.11
CA ARG A 71 -2.25 -7.24 -11.45
C ARG A 71 -1.12 -6.50 -12.19
N PRO A 72 -0.14 -7.20 -12.82
CA PRO A 72 0.93 -6.55 -13.57
C PRO A 72 0.42 -5.55 -14.61
N GLY A 73 -0.66 -5.88 -15.33
CA GLY A 73 -1.29 -4.95 -16.28
C GLY A 73 -1.95 -3.72 -15.63
N ALA A 74 -2.37 -3.80 -14.36
CA ALA A 74 -2.85 -2.65 -13.61
C ALA A 74 -1.68 -1.75 -13.18
N LEU A 75 -0.57 -2.33 -12.71
CA LEU A 75 0.64 -1.58 -12.38
C LEU A 75 1.24 -0.87 -13.61
N ARG A 76 1.23 -1.55 -14.76
CA ARG A 76 1.76 -1.02 -16.03
C ARG A 76 0.98 0.18 -16.55
N ARG A 77 -0.24 0.38 -16.05
CA ARG A 77 -1.12 1.47 -16.47
C ARG A 77 -0.63 2.80 -15.89
N TRP A 78 -0.09 3.65 -16.75
CA TRP A 78 0.32 4.99 -16.37
C TRP A 78 -0.89 5.91 -16.15
N HIS A 79 -0.90 6.71 -15.08
CA HIS A 79 -1.90 7.73 -14.81
C HIS A 79 -1.23 9.11 -14.74
N PRO A 80 -1.78 10.15 -15.40
CA PRO A 80 -1.18 11.49 -15.40
C PRO A 80 -1.30 12.20 -14.05
N GLY A 81 -2.24 11.80 -13.20
CA GLY A 81 -2.46 12.41 -11.90
C GLY A 81 -3.39 13.63 -11.95
N PRO A 82 -3.63 14.28 -10.80
CA PRO A 82 -4.60 15.36 -10.66
C PRO A 82 -4.19 16.69 -11.28
N ASP A 83 -2.88 16.94 -11.41
CA ASP A 83 -2.35 18.26 -11.77
C ASP A 83 -2.17 18.46 -13.28
N LEU A 84 -2.33 17.40 -14.08
CA LEU A 84 -2.01 17.40 -15.49
C LEU A 84 -3.26 17.45 -16.39
N VAL A 85 -3.14 18.20 -17.48
CA VAL A 85 -4.03 18.17 -18.64
C VAL A 85 -3.22 17.68 -19.84
N LEU A 86 -3.65 16.58 -20.44
CA LEU A 86 -2.99 15.99 -21.61
C LEU A 86 -3.54 16.63 -22.88
N GLU A 87 -2.68 17.12 -23.75
CA GLU A 87 -3.07 17.69 -25.04
C GLU A 87 -3.05 16.65 -26.17
N ASP A 88 -3.77 16.95 -27.26
CA ASP A 88 -3.85 16.15 -28.49
C ASP A 88 -4.14 14.66 -28.25
N VAL A 89 -5.14 14.37 -27.42
CA VAL A 89 -5.55 13.00 -27.09
C VAL A 89 -6.66 12.52 -28.02
N ASP A 90 -6.40 11.40 -28.70
CA ASP A 90 -7.37 10.75 -29.58
C ASP A 90 -8.55 10.19 -28.78
N GLU A 91 -9.77 10.31 -29.30
CA GLU A 91 -11.02 9.94 -28.62
C GLU A 91 -11.05 8.46 -28.16
N GLY A 92 -10.49 7.55 -28.96
CA GLY A 92 -10.43 6.12 -28.64
C GLY A 92 -9.23 5.69 -27.80
N SER A 93 -8.33 6.61 -27.43
CA SER A 93 -7.10 6.25 -26.73
C SER A 93 -7.35 5.85 -25.26
N PRO A 94 -6.46 5.06 -24.65
CA PRO A 94 -6.61 4.65 -23.25
C PRO A 94 -6.69 5.81 -22.22
N PRO A 95 -6.05 6.98 -22.41
CA PRO A 95 -6.28 8.12 -21.52
C PRO A 95 -7.71 8.70 -21.64
N ALA A 96 -8.25 8.80 -22.87
CA ALA A 96 -9.57 9.38 -23.14
C ALA A 96 -10.74 8.55 -22.61
N THR A 97 -10.61 7.22 -22.63
CA THR A 97 -11.70 6.29 -22.28
C THR A 97 -11.65 5.82 -20.82
N ARG A 98 -10.66 6.30 -20.05
CA ARG A 98 -10.42 5.77 -18.72
C ARG A 98 -11.39 6.33 -17.69
N ARG A 99 -11.94 5.45 -16.88
CA ARG A 99 -12.72 5.82 -15.69
C ARG A 99 -11.96 6.82 -14.81
N GLY A 100 -12.61 7.92 -14.49
CA GLY A 100 -12.10 9.01 -13.66
C GLY A 100 -11.38 10.11 -14.43
N TYR A 101 -11.32 10.01 -15.76
CA TYR A 101 -10.84 11.07 -16.62
C TYR A 101 -11.99 11.55 -17.51
N VAL A 102 -11.96 12.84 -17.85
CA VAL A 102 -12.89 13.47 -18.79
C VAL A 102 -12.09 14.03 -19.96
N ARG A 103 -12.63 13.87 -21.16
CA ARG A 103 -12.12 14.46 -22.41
C ARG A 103 -12.97 15.66 -22.79
N ASP A 104 -12.32 16.77 -23.11
CA ASP A 104 -12.93 17.97 -23.67
C ASP A 104 -12.12 18.40 -24.89
N GLY A 105 -12.70 18.29 -26.08
CA GLY A 105 -11.94 18.42 -27.33
C GLY A 105 -10.75 17.46 -27.35
N GLY A 106 -9.55 17.96 -27.65
CA GLY A 106 -8.30 17.17 -27.61
C GLY A 106 -7.68 17.02 -26.23
N GLU A 107 -8.26 17.61 -25.18
CA GLU A 107 -7.68 17.63 -23.84
C GLU A 107 -8.25 16.52 -22.94
N VAL A 108 -7.41 15.85 -22.14
CA VAL A 108 -7.83 14.90 -21.12
C VAL A 108 -7.28 15.27 -19.75
N ARG A 109 -8.14 15.27 -18.74
CA ARG A 109 -7.78 15.59 -17.35
C ARG A 109 -8.55 14.72 -16.35
N LEU A 110 -8.09 14.69 -15.11
CA LEU A 110 -8.84 14.06 -14.02
C LEU A 110 -10.22 14.73 -13.91
N ASP A 111 -11.27 13.91 -13.87
CA ASP A 111 -12.65 14.38 -13.76
C ASP A 111 -12.92 14.88 -12.32
N PRO A 112 -13.26 16.17 -12.12
CA PRO A 112 -13.59 16.69 -10.80
C PRO A 112 -14.79 15.99 -10.16
N ALA A 113 -15.79 15.55 -10.94
CA ALA A 113 -16.95 14.84 -10.41
C ALA A 113 -16.54 13.46 -9.87
N TYR A 114 -15.55 12.82 -10.49
CA TYR A 114 -15.00 11.56 -10.02
C TYR A 114 -14.27 11.68 -8.68
N VAL A 115 -13.58 12.81 -8.47
CA VAL A 115 -12.90 13.16 -7.20
C VAL A 115 -13.94 13.50 -6.14
N GLU A 116 -14.95 14.30 -6.49
CA GLU A 116 -16.02 14.67 -5.57
C GLU A 116 -16.75 13.44 -5.03
N GLY A 117 -17.08 12.47 -5.89
CA GLY A 117 -17.65 11.18 -5.48
C GLY A 117 -16.74 10.31 -4.61
N ARG A 118 -15.50 10.75 -4.33
CA ARG A 118 -14.52 10.09 -3.44
C ARG A 118 -14.10 10.95 -2.27
N ARG A 119 -14.67 12.16 -2.11
CA ARG A 119 -14.29 13.15 -1.10
C ARG A 119 -14.13 12.54 0.27
N GLU A 120 -15.18 11.90 0.81
CA GLU A 120 -15.18 11.33 2.16
C GLU A 120 -14.02 10.35 2.38
N ARG A 121 -13.75 9.49 1.39
CA ARG A 121 -12.64 8.53 1.45
C ARG A 121 -11.29 9.23 1.45
N ILE A 122 -11.11 10.21 0.55
CA ILE A 122 -9.85 10.96 0.44
C ILE A 122 -9.57 11.73 1.73
N GLU A 123 -10.59 12.38 2.28
CA GLU A 123 -10.51 13.11 3.55
C GLU A 123 -10.20 12.16 4.71
N TRP A 124 -10.87 11.01 4.79
CA TRP A 124 -10.59 9.99 5.80
C TRP A 124 -9.15 9.46 5.72
N ILE A 125 -8.66 9.13 4.52
CA ILE A 125 -7.27 8.67 4.31
C ILE A 125 -6.28 9.77 4.72
N ARG A 126 -6.50 11.01 4.27
CA ARG A 126 -5.66 12.16 4.64
C ARG A 126 -5.60 12.32 6.16
N ASP A 127 -6.75 12.30 6.82
CA ASP A 127 -6.86 12.51 8.26
C ASP A 127 -6.19 11.38 9.04
N LEU A 128 -6.36 10.12 8.60
CA LEU A 128 -5.67 8.96 9.15
C LEU A 128 -4.14 9.10 9.00
N LEU A 129 -3.64 9.38 7.80
CA LEU A 129 -2.21 9.50 7.53
C LEU A 129 -1.60 10.67 8.32
N THR A 130 -2.30 11.81 8.39
CA THR A 130 -1.87 12.99 9.14
C THR A 130 -1.82 12.69 10.64
N ALA A 131 -2.84 12.04 11.18
CA ALA A 131 -2.90 11.68 12.59
C ALA A 131 -1.81 10.66 12.97
N THR A 132 -1.55 9.69 12.09
CA THR A 132 -0.48 8.69 12.26
C THR A 132 0.90 9.34 12.21
N ALA A 133 1.17 10.18 11.20
CA ALA A 133 2.48 10.83 11.04
C ALA A 133 2.83 11.77 12.20
N ASN A 134 1.83 12.41 12.81
CA ASN A 134 2.04 13.37 13.91
C ASN A 134 2.13 12.72 15.31
N ARG A 135 2.09 11.38 15.42
CA ARG A 135 2.22 10.69 16.71
C ARG A 135 3.65 10.28 17.03
N PRO A 136 4.02 10.20 18.32
CA PRO A 136 5.25 9.51 18.72
C PRO A 136 5.26 8.07 18.23
N ALA A 137 6.36 7.67 17.59
CA ALA A 137 6.55 6.30 17.15
C ALA A 137 6.74 5.34 18.33
N SER A 138 6.13 4.16 18.24
CA SER A 138 6.28 3.05 19.17
C SER A 138 6.83 1.83 18.43
N TYR A 139 8.04 1.41 18.80
CA TYR A 139 8.77 0.35 18.07
C TYR A 139 8.74 -1.02 18.75
N GLY A 140 8.18 -1.12 19.96
CA GLY A 140 8.24 -2.38 20.70
C GLY A 140 7.07 -3.32 20.45
N CYS A 141 6.53 -3.34 19.22
CA CYS A 141 5.75 -4.47 18.73
C CYS A 141 6.68 -5.60 18.27
N LEU A 142 7.90 -5.30 17.79
CA LEU A 142 8.93 -6.27 17.38
C LEU A 142 8.44 -7.37 16.40
N GLY A 143 7.43 -7.06 15.57
CA GLY A 143 6.81 -8.07 14.71
C GLY A 143 6.00 -9.13 15.49
N LEU A 144 5.71 -8.99 16.77
CA LEU A 144 4.95 -10.03 17.52
C LEU A 144 3.54 -10.28 16.96
N HIS A 145 3.06 -9.44 16.04
CA HIS A 145 1.77 -9.63 15.40
C HIS A 145 1.73 -10.84 14.45
N GLU A 146 2.80 -11.20 13.74
CA GLU A 146 2.79 -12.39 12.88
C GLU A 146 2.66 -13.68 13.70
N TRP A 147 3.31 -13.75 14.87
CA TRP A 147 3.12 -14.87 15.80
C TRP A 147 1.70 -14.90 16.36
N ALA A 148 1.11 -13.74 16.66
CA ALA A 148 -0.27 -13.64 17.12
C ALA A 148 -1.32 -14.03 16.07
N MET A 149 -1.01 -13.92 14.78
CA MET A 149 -1.89 -14.35 13.68
C MET A 149 -2.00 -15.88 13.55
N VAL A 150 -1.03 -16.64 14.09
CA VAL A 150 -0.99 -18.11 14.02
C VAL A 150 -0.98 -18.79 15.40
N TYR A 151 -1.12 -18.01 16.48
CA TYR A 151 -1.11 -18.50 17.86
C TYR A 151 -2.21 -19.54 18.11
N ARG A 152 -1.82 -20.74 18.54
CA ARG A 152 -2.69 -21.91 18.74
C ARG A 152 -3.54 -22.29 17.53
N GLN A 153 -3.14 -21.88 16.33
CA GLN A 153 -3.76 -22.40 15.11
C GLN A 153 -3.17 -23.77 14.78
N PRO A 154 -4.02 -24.74 14.42
CA PRO A 154 -3.52 -26.00 13.94
C PRO A 154 -2.82 -25.80 12.57
N PRO A 155 -1.77 -26.58 12.24
CA PRO A 155 -0.95 -26.35 11.05
C PRO A 155 -1.74 -26.29 9.73
N GLU A 156 -2.82 -27.06 9.61
CA GLU A 156 -3.70 -27.11 8.44
C GLU A 156 -4.51 -25.83 8.21
N GLU A 157 -4.71 -25.01 9.25
CA GLU A 157 -5.41 -23.72 9.14
C GLU A 157 -4.45 -22.57 8.77
N VAL A 158 -3.14 -22.80 8.82
CA VAL A 158 -2.13 -21.81 8.46
C VAL A 158 -2.07 -21.66 6.93
N ARG A 159 -2.36 -20.45 6.44
CA ARG A 159 -2.44 -20.13 4.98
C ARG A 159 -1.20 -20.50 4.17
N HIS A 160 -0.05 -20.67 4.81
CA HIS A 160 1.24 -21.00 4.19
C HIS A 160 1.83 -22.29 4.76
N ALA A 161 0.99 -23.28 5.09
CA ALA A 161 1.39 -24.59 5.64
C ALA A 161 2.47 -25.33 4.82
N ALA A 162 2.60 -25.04 3.52
CA ALA A 162 3.66 -25.56 2.67
C ALA A 162 5.09 -25.12 3.10
N TRP A 163 5.20 -24.08 3.92
CA TRP A 163 6.45 -23.52 4.41
C TRP A 163 6.50 -23.62 5.94
N PRO A 164 7.26 -24.57 6.51
CA PRO A 164 7.27 -24.78 7.95
C PRO A 164 7.83 -23.56 8.68
N LEU A 165 7.18 -23.17 9.78
CA LEU A 165 7.67 -22.11 10.65
C LEU A 165 8.93 -22.57 11.39
N ARG A 166 9.93 -21.69 11.49
CA ARG A 166 11.23 -21.99 12.14
C ARG A 166 11.08 -22.51 13.58
N LEU A 167 10.12 -21.98 14.33
CA LEU A 167 9.91 -22.33 15.75
C LEU A 167 8.89 -23.46 15.94
N GLY A 168 8.22 -23.90 14.89
CA GLY A 168 7.03 -24.75 14.99
C GLY A 168 5.88 -24.12 15.79
N PRO A 169 4.78 -24.86 15.99
CA PRO A 169 3.62 -24.38 16.75
C PRO A 169 3.96 -24.07 18.20
N GLU A 170 4.61 -25.00 18.92
CA GLU A 170 4.92 -24.85 20.34
C GLU A 170 5.83 -23.65 20.63
N GLY A 171 6.89 -23.46 19.82
CA GLY A 171 7.77 -22.31 19.98
C GLY A 171 7.10 -20.99 19.60
N THR A 172 6.16 -21.00 18.64
CA THR A 172 5.35 -19.83 18.31
C THR A 172 4.44 -19.43 19.46
N ASP A 173 3.80 -20.41 20.08
CA ASP A 173 2.94 -20.20 21.25
C ASP A 173 3.74 -19.66 22.44
N ALA A 174 4.93 -20.23 22.71
CA ALA A 174 5.80 -19.76 23.77
C ALA A 174 6.23 -18.29 23.59
N VAL A 175 6.46 -17.82 22.35
CA VAL A 175 6.76 -16.41 22.07
C VAL A 175 5.58 -15.52 22.44
N VAL A 176 4.37 -15.87 22.01
CA VAL A 176 3.14 -15.12 22.32
C VAL A 176 2.86 -15.10 23.81
N GLU A 177 3.12 -16.21 24.51
CA GLU A 177 2.86 -16.34 25.94
C GLU A 177 3.87 -15.60 26.82
N SER A 178 5.13 -15.48 26.38
CA SER A 178 6.22 -14.84 27.12
C SER A 178 6.34 -13.33 26.87
N HIS A 179 5.68 -12.78 25.84
CA HIS A 179 5.80 -11.38 25.47
C HIS A 179 4.50 -10.59 25.68
N ARG A 180 4.64 -9.27 25.85
CA ARG A 180 3.49 -8.34 25.87
C ARG A 180 3.20 -7.83 24.47
N ILE A 181 2.08 -8.25 23.90
CA ILE A 181 1.63 -7.78 22.58
C ILE A 181 0.88 -6.46 22.74
N ARG A 182 1.21 -5.47 21.91
CA ARG A 182 0.61 -4.12 21.93
C ARG A 182 0.38 -3.56 20.53
N CYS A 183 -0.10 -4.41 19.63
CA CYS A 183 -0.41 -4.01 18.27
C CYS A 183 -1.54 -2.96 18.29
N SER A 184 -1.25 -1.76 17.79
CA SER A 184 -2.22 -0.67 17.65
C SER A 184 -2.75 -0.53 16.22
N HIS A 185 -2.17 -1.25 15.27
CA HIS A 185 -2.55 -1.22 13.86
C HIS A 185 -3.70 -2.20 13.59
N PHE A 186 -4.87 -1.67 13.21
CA PHE A 186 -6.10 -2.44 13.06
C PHE A 186 -6.00 -3.53 11.98
N ASP A 187 -5.43 -3.20 10.82
CA ASP A 187 -5.40 -4.13 9.69
C ASP A 187 -4.48 -5.33 9.91
N ALA A 188 -3.58 -5.28 10.90
CA ALA A 188 -2.87 -6.44 11.43
C ALA A 188 -3.66 -7.14 12.54
N PHE A 189 -4.17 -6.37 13.52
CA PHE A 189 -4.91 -6.93 14.66
C PHE A 189 -6.12 -7.76 14.23
N ARG A 190 -6.83 -7.37 13.16
CA ARG A 190 -8.02 -8.11 12.70
C ARG A 190 -7.72 -9.55 12.25
N PHE A 191 -6.46 -9.88 11.96
CA PHE A 191 -6.04 -11.24 11.62
C PHE A 191 -5.56 -12.07 12.83
N PHE A 192 -5.56 -11.52 14.05
CA PHE A 192 -5.21 -12.29 15.24
C PHE A 192 -6.19 -13.46 15.42
N THR A 193 -5.66 -14.58 15.89
CA THR A 193 -6.50 -15.71 16.32
C THR A 193 -7.35 -15.30 17.51
N ASP A 194 -8.50 -15.96 17.72
CA ASP A 194 -9.37 -15.65 18.85
C ASP A 194 -8.67 -15.83 20.19
N ALA A 195 -7.72 -16.78 20.27
CA ALA A 195 -6.88 -16.99 21.45
C ALA A 195 -5.84 -15.87 21.65
N ALA A 196 -5.35 -15.22 20.59
CA ALA A 196 -4.37 -14.14 20.67
C ALA A 196 -4.99 -12.77 20.95
N ARG A 197 -6.21 -12.51 20.47
CA ARG A 197 -6.93 -11.24 20.70
C ARG A 197 -6.91 -10.75 22.17
N PRO A 198 -7.23 -11.58 23.19
CA PRO A 198 -7.21 -11.13 24.58
C PRO A 198 -5.80 -10.90 25.14
N ARG A 199 -4.73 -11.35 24.48
CA ARG A 199 -3.33 -11.11 24.88
C ARG A 199 -2.81 -9.75 24.41
N ASN A 200 -3.45 -9.13 23.42
CA ASN A 200 -3.09 -7.79 23.00
C ASN A 200 -3.55 -6.77 24.04
N LEU A 201 -2.66 -5.88 24.48
CA LEU A 201 -2.97 -4.82 25.43
C LEU A 201 -3.97 -3.79 24.86
N LEU A 202 -4.04 -3.70 23.53
CA LEU A 202 -4.95 -2.84 22.80
C LEU A 202 -6.00 -3.68 22.08
N ARG A 203 -7.16 -3.08 21.78
CA ARG A 203 -8.20 -3.70 20.96
C ARG A 203 -8.61 -2.72 19.87
N PRO A 204 -7.71 -2.42 18.92
CA PRO A 204 -8.00 -1.45 17.88
C PRO A 204 -9.20 -1.91 17.04
N THR A 205 -10.02 -0.97 16.62
CA THR A 205 -11.14 -1.17 15.70
C THR A 205 -10.94 -0.33 14.46
N ARG A 206 -11.76 -0.53 13.43
CA ARG A 206 -11.68 0.32 12.22
C ARG A 206 -12.01 1.77 12.56
N GLU A 207 -12.95 1.98 13.46
CA GLU A 207 -13.43 3.29 13.89
C GLU A 207 -12.39 4.05 14.72
N ASP A 208 -11.62 3.34 15.56
CA ASP A 208 -10.59 3.96 16.38
C ASP A 208 -9.22 4.07 15.69
N GLN A 209 -9.04 3.48 14.51
CA GLN A 209 -7.80 3.46 13.75
C GLN A 209 -7.17 4.87 13.63
N PRO A 210 -7.92 5.95 13.31
CA PRO A 210 -7.36 7.29 13.26
C PRO A 210 -6.79 7.79 14.59
N ARG A 211 -7.14 7.19 15.74
CA ARG A 211 -6.67 7.52 17.10
C ARG A 211 -5.55 6.62 17.60
N THR A 212 -5.51 5.36 17.17
CA THR A 212 -4.65 4.31 17.74
C THR A 212 -3.43 4.02 16.86
N GLU A 213 -3.52 4.29 15.56
CA GLU A 213 -2.43 4.03 14.62
C GLU A 213 -1.23 4.95 14.84
N GLN A 214 -0.03 4.45 14.58
CA GLN A 214 1.23 5.11 14.94
C GLN A 214 2.34 4.75 13.92
N PRO A 215 3.34 5.62 13.71
CA PRO A 215 4.24 5.54 12.56
C PRO A 215 5.39 4.53 12.73
N GLY A 216 5.60 4.00 13.92
CA GLY A 216 6.60 2.96 14.21
C GLY A 216 6.16 1.52 13.90
N CYS A 217 4.93 1.32 13.40
CA CYS A 217 4.47 0.01 12.95
C CYS A 217 4.92 -0.24 11.51
N LEU A 218 5.54 -1.40 11.23
CA LEU A 218 5.90 -1.80 9.86
C LEU A 218 4.71 -1.75 8.90
N HIS A 219 3.54 -2.18 9.38
CA HIS A 219 2.32 -2.21 8.57
C HIS A 219 1.78 -0.83 8.22
N ALA A 220 1.95 0.18 9.08
CA ALA A 220 1.58 1.55 8.73
C ALA A 220 2.37 2.02 7.49
N GLY A 221 3.63 1.60 7.34
CA GLY A 221 4.42 1.86 6.13
C GLY A 221 3.96 1.05 4.90
N MET A 222 3.57 -0.21 5.10
CA MET A 222 3.04 -1.07 4.03
C MET A 222 1.72 -0.53 3.46
N ASP A 223 0.86 0.02 4.31
CA ASP A 223 -0.46 0.51 3.92
C ASP A 223 -0.40 1.73 3.00
N ILE A 224 0.62 2.60 3.15
CA ILE A 224 0.85 3.78 2.28
C ILE A 224 0.97 3.38 0.81
N HIS A 225 1.46 2.18 0.52
CA HIS A 225 1.63 1.70 -0.85
C HIS A 225 0.34 1.13 -1.46
N THR A 226 -0.72 1.02 -0.66
CA THR A 226 -2.00 0.39 -1.05
C THR A 226 -3.23 1.26 -0.83
N SER A 227 -3.06 2.41 -0.17
CA SER A 227 -4.14 3.34 0.16
C SER A 227 -4.50 4.29 -0.98
#